data_AF-A0AAV6VX03-F1
#
_entry.id   AF-A0AAV6VX03-F1
#
_cell.length_a   1.000
_cell.length_b   1.000
_cell.length_c   1.000
_cell.angle_alpha   90.00
_cell.angle_beta   90.00
_cell.angle_gamma   90.00
#
_symmetry.space_group_name_H-M   'P 1'
#
loop_
_entity.id
_entity.type
_entity.pdbx_description
1 polymer ?
#
loop_
_entity_poly.entity_id
_entity_poly.type
_entity_poly.pdbx_seq_one_letter_code
_entity_poly.pdbx_strand_id
1 'polypeptide(L)'
;MKFFVKTILCICITSELFNTVSNAVQTSYVGKSNGKNPVLHRSVFTVVRFLNIPCSSPNGQLSGVCYSLNDCVRLQGTQIGTCASGFGVCCTFQRTCGQATHQNCTHFTSPGYPDDYSEATECTLTLLRSMKQNICQIRLDFLDFQTGNPTDGNCLDDKFTVRGNNINTPVPELCGNNAGQHMYIDVENNLSPVYLTMSTKGLGRRNWNIKTSYIECSNPSKAPKNCLQYYRGPQGTFSSFNYARDASNGGYLNNLNYPICFRKELGRCSQTYTAQDIESFLILNLNRNTSPTVGGGEAGLGVLECPNDYLRLEGDRYCGARLNPDPSATNPTTNVPVTDTSAGPFIAYFKSDSENNANGFRLYYNQNPC
;
A
#
# COMPACT_ATOMS: atom_id res chain seq x y z
N MET A 1 -4.24 9.06 37.00
CA MET A 1 -5.06 8.05 36.28
C MET A 1 -4.45 7.85 34.88
N LYS A 2 -3.49 6.93 34.74
CA LYS A 2 -2.78 6.62 33.48
C LYS A 2 -3.30 5.28 32.95
N PHE A 3 -4.37 5.26 32.18
CA PHE A 3 -4.79 4.05 31.44
C PHE A 3 -5.49 4.48 30.14
N PHE A 4 -5.21 3.72 29.06
CA PHE A 4 -5.74 3.80 27.69
C PHE A 4 -5.14 4.84 26.71
N VAL A 5 -3.94 4.55 26.21
CA VAL A 5 -3.45 5.03 24.89
C VAL A 5 -3.02 3.84 23.99
N LYS A 6 -3.30 2.59 24.41
CA LYS A 6 -2.81 1.38 23.72
C LYS A 6 -3.67 0.91 22.54
N THR A 7 -4.83 1.51 22.28
CA THR A 7 -5.80 0.97 21.30
C THR A 7 -5.91 1.77 20.00
N ILE A 8 -5.19 2.89 19.86
CA ILE A 8 -5.36 3.82 18.71
C ILE A 8 -4.73 3.29 17.41
N LEU A 9 -3.74 2.38 17.47
CA LEU A 9 -2.93 2.07 16.29
C LEU A 9 -3.44 0.95 15.36
N CYS A 10 -4.46 0.18 15.77
CA CYS A 10 -4.97 -0.92 14.93
C CYS A 10 -5.90 -0.45 13.80
N ILE A 11 -6.21 0.84 13.76
CA ILE A 11 -7.47 1.33 13.19
C ILE A 11 -7.32 1.81 11.72
N CYS A 12 -6.12 2.17 11.27
CA CYS A 12 -5.98 2.77 9.94
C CYS A 12 -5.73 1.81 8.77
N ILE A 13 -5.52 0.53 9.04
CA ILE A 13 -5.03 -0.46 8.06
C ILE A 13 -6.17 -1.27 7.41
N THR A 14 -7.40 -1.20 7.93
CA THR A 14 -8.50 -2.04 7.46
C THR A 14 -9.78 -1.23 7.24
N SER A 15 -10.15 -1.01 5.98
CA SER A 15 -11.54 -0.71 5.58
C SER A 15 -12.41 -1.98 5.57
N GLU A 16 -11.81 -3.18 5.52
CA GLU A 16 -12.53 -4.42 5.18
C GLU A 16 -12.96 -5.30 6.37
N LEU A 17 -12.63 -4.97 7.63
CA LEU A 17 -12.89 -5.85 8.79
C LEU A 17 -13.72 -5.23 9.93
N PHE A 18 -14.25 -4.01 9.77
CA PHE A 18 -14.95 -3.31 10.86
C PHE A 18 -16.45 -3.07 10.59
N ASN A 19 -17.17 -4.10 10.15
CA ASN A 19 -18.66 -4.04 10.15
C ASN A 19 -19.29 -4.47 11.49
N THR A 20 -18.52 -4.77 12.54
CA THR A 20 -19.08 -5.34 13.79
C THR A 20 -18.64 -4.70 15.11
N VAL A 21 -17.79 -3.66 15.13
CA VAL A 21 -17.54 -2.92 16.39
C VAL A 21 -18.53 -1.78 16.51
N SER A 22 -19.68 -2.11 17.10
CA SER A 22 -20.73 -1.17 17.45
C SER A 22 -20.21 -0.04 18.34
N ASN A 23 -20.62 1.17 17.97
CA ASN A 23 -20.59 2.44 18.69
C ASN A 23 -20.53 2.31 20.23
N ALA A 24 -19.33 2.42 20.81
CA ALA A 24 -19.17 2.67 22.24
C ALA A 24 -19.03 4.18 22.47
N VAL A 25 -20.15 4.88 22.55
CA VAL A 25 -20.20 6.25 23.08
C VAL A 25 -20.37 6.15 24.59
N GLN A 26 -19.34 6.49 25.37
CA GLN A 26 -19.46 6.58 26.82
C GLN A 26 -19.76 8.03 27.20
N THR A 27 -21.00 8.28 27.62
CA THR A 27 -21.41 9.54 28.26
C THR A 27 -21.14 9.46 29.75
N SER A 28 -20.21 10.28 30.26
CA SER A 28 -19.99 10.44 31.69
C SER A 28 -20.51 11.80 32.16
N TYR A 29 -21.38 11.78 33.18
CA TYR A 29 -21.93 12.97 33.83
C TYR A 29 -21.10 13.30 35.07
N VAL A 30 -20.49 14.48 35.10
CA VAL A 30 -19.76 14.96 36.29
C VAL A 30 -20.60 16.03 36.99
N GLY A 31 -21.32 15.63 38.04
CA GLY A 31 -22.01 16.54 38.95
C GLY A 31 -21.16 16.82 40.19
N LYS A 32 -20.82 18.09 40.46
CA LYS A 32 -20.30 18.49 41.79
C LYS A 32 -21.47 18.64 42.75
N SER A 33 -21.56 17.80 43.77
CA SER A 33 -22.47 17.98 44.90
C SER A 33 -21.78 18.80 46.00
N ASN A 34 -22.00 20.12 46.00
CA ASN A 34 -21.85 20.90 47.23
C ASN A 34 -23.26 21.25 47.71
N GLY A 35 -23.74 20.50 48.71
CA GLY A 35 -25.05 20.73 49.30
C GLY A 35 -24.93 21.45 50.64
N LYS A 36 -25.16 22.76 50.64
CA LYS A 36 -26.14 23.44 51.51
C LYS A 36 -26.71 24.65 50.76
N ASN A 37 -28.05 24.64 50.60
CA ASN A 37 -28.98 25.62 50.02
C ASN A 37 -29.42 25.48 48.54
N PRO A 38 -30.74 25.66 48.25
CA PRO A 38 -31.37 25.17 47.04
C PRO A 38 -31.76 26.32 46.09
N VAL A 39 -30.80 26.94 45.41
CA VAL A 39 -31.03 27.57 44.10
C VAL A 39 -29.70 27.53 43.37
N LEU A 40 -29.46 26.50 42.56
CA LEU A 40 -28.28 26.47 41.70
C LEU A 40 -28.64 25.88 40.34
N HIS A 41 -28.54 26.72 39.31
CA HIS A 41 -28.48 26.33 37.92
C HIS A 41 -27.33 25.32 37.77
N ARG A 42 -27.64 24.02 37.81
CA ARG A 42 -26.64 22.97 37.66
C ARG A 42 -26.15 22.98 36.22
N SER A 43 -24.97 23.53 35.97
CA SER A 43 -24.27 23.33 34.71
C SER A 43 -23.80 21.87 34.66
N VAL A 44 -24.64 21.01 34.11
CA VAL A 44 -24.30 19.62 33.81
C VAL A 44 -23.50 19.64 32.51
N PHE A 45 -22.18 19.45 32.59
CA PHE A 45 -21.36 19.25 31.41
C PHE A 45 -21.27 17.74 31.12
N THR A 46 -21.79 17.33 29.97
CA THR A 46 -21.66 15.96 29.46
C THR A 46 -20.31 15.81 28.77
N VAL A 47 -19.42 14.99 29.31
CA VAL A 47 -18.17 14.63 28.64
C VAL A 47 -18.44 13.37 27.83
N VAL A 48 -18.51 13.53 26.51
CA VAL A 48 -18.64 12.41 25.57
C VAL A 48 -17.25 11.91 25.22
N ARG A 49 -16.98 10.63 25.46
CA ARG A 49 -15.75 9.95 25.00
C ARG A 49 -16.15 8.85 24.03
N PHE A 50 -15.44 8.80 22.91
CA PHE A 50 -15.59 7.76 21.89
C PHE A 50 -14.21 7.29 21.45
N LEU A 51 -14.18 6.09 20.87
CA LEU A 51 -12.95 5.51 20.33
C LEU A 51 -12.57 6.19 19.01
N ASN A 52 -11.27 6.34 18.80
CA ASN A 52 -10.72 6.86 17.55
C ASN A 52 -10.80 5.82 16.45
N ILE A 53 -12.00 5.58 15.90
CA ILE A 53 -12.28 4.58 14.85
C ILE A 53 -12.01 5.15 13.44
N PRO A 54 -11.83 4.32 12.40
CA PRO A 54 -11.58 4.80 11.06
C PRO A 54 -12.89 5.36 10.48
N CYS A 55 -12.76 6.36 9.62
CA CYS A 55 -13.89 6.98 8.93
C CYS A 55 -13.43 7.47 7.56
N SER A 56 -14.37 7.85 6.69
CA SER A 56 -14.08 8.36 5.36
C SER A 56 -14.88 9.61 5.05
N SER A 57 -14.43 10.36 4.04
CA SER A 57 -15.22 11.43 3.45
C SER A 57 -16.50 10.85 2.82
N PRO A 58 -17.57 11.66 2.65
CA PRO A 58 -18.81 11.22 2.01
C PRO A 58 -18.61 10.60 0.62
N ASN A 59 -17.62 11.08 -0.14
CA ASN A 59 -17.24 10.56 -1.46
C ASN A 59 -16.24 9.38 -1.41
N GLY A 60 -15.79 8.98 -0.23
CA GLY A 60 -14.83 7.87 -0.02
C GLY A 60 -13.37 8.16 -0.39
N GLN A 61 -13.08 9.32 -1.01
CA GLN A 61 -11.76 9.66 -1.54
C GLN A 61 -10.69 9.88 -0.46
N LEU A 62 -11.11 10.40 0.70
CA LEU A 62 -10.22 10.61 1.84
C LEU A 62 -10.64 9.72 2.99
N SER A 63 -9.64 9.20 3.69
CA SER A 63 -9.86 8.50 4.94
C SER A 63 -9.38 9.36 6.10
N GLY A 64 -9.95 9.10 7.26
CA GLY A 64 -9.62 9.80 8.48
C GLY A 64 -9.83 8.89 9.69
N VAL A 65 -9.70 9.51 10.84
CA VAL A 65 -9.93 8.89 12.13
C VAL A 65 -10.91 9.77 12.90
N CYS A 66 -11.82 9.12 13.63
CA CYS A 66 -12.81 9.82 14.42
C CYS A 66 -12.15 10.53 15.60
N TYR A 67 -12.27 11.86 15.67
CA TYR A 67 -11.76 12.69 16.75
C TYR A 67 -12.83 13.67 17.24
N SER A 68 -12.61 14.28 18.42
CA SER A 68 -13.35 15.51 18.75
C SER A 68 -12.88 16.64 17.83
N LEU A 69 -13.74 17.62 17.55
CA LEU A 69 -13.38 18.77 16.72
C LEU A 69 -12.13 19.50 17.26
N ASN A 70 -12.09 19.72 18.58
CA ASN A 70 -10.95 20.37 19.23
C ASN A 70 -9.65 19.58 19.08
N ASP A 71 -9.70 18.25 19.21
CA ASP A 71 -8.52 17.41 19.01
C ASP A 71 -8.08 17.40 17.55
N CYS A 72 -9.03 17.34 16.61
CA CYS A 72 -8.73 17.39 15.18
C CYS A 72 -7.98 18.67 14.79
N VAL A 73 -8.48 19.84 15.23
CA VAL A 73 -7.84 21.14 15.00
C VAL A 73 -6.49 21.21 15.71
N ARG A 74 -6.39 20.75 16.96
CA ARG A 74 -5.12 20.75 17.73
C ARG A 74 -4.04 19.91 17.06
N LEU A 75 -4.44 18.81 16.40
CA LEU A 75 -3.54 17.93 15.65
C LEU A 75 -3.30 18.42 14.21
N GLN A 76 -3.80 19.61 13.85
CA GLN A 76 -3.69 20.19 12.50
C GLN A 76 -4.25 19.23 11.43
N GLY A 77 -5.39 18.62 11.74
CA GLY A 77 -6.19 17.88 10.79
C GLY A 77 -7.40 18.70 10.31
N THR A 78 -8.06 18.18 9.29
CA THR A 78 -9.24 18.80 8.67
C THR A 78 -10.44 17.89 8.83
N GLN A 79 -11.61 18.47 9.13
CA GLN A 79 -12.86 17.74 9.15
C GLN A 79 -13.31 17.43 7.71
N ILE A 80 -13.46 16.14 7.40
CA ILE A 80 -13.97 15.66 6.10
C ILE A 80 -15.34 14.98 6.21
N GLY A 81 -15.87 14.84 7.43
CA GLY A 81 -17.15 14.20 7.69
C GLY A 81 -17.49 14.20 9.17
N THR A 82 -18.52 13.47 9.56
CA THR A 82 -18.90 13.22 10.95
C THR A 82 -18.74 11.75 11.28
N CYS A 83 -18.60 11.42 12.56
CA CYS A 83 -18.45 10.05 13.05
C CYS A 83 -19.03 9.94 14.46
N ALA A 84 -19.03 8.72 15.02
CA ALA A 84 -19.59 8.44 16.35
C ALA A 84 -21.01 9.01 16.52
N SER A 85 -21.89 8.75 15.54
CA SER A 85 -23.28 9.27 15.52
C SER A 85 -23.40 10.79 15.66
N GLY A 86 -22.44 11.54 15.12
CA GLY A 86 -22.43 13.01 15.12
C GLY A 86 -21.72 13.64 16.32
N PHE A 87 -21.25 12.86 17.29
CA PHE A 87 -20.47 13.37 18.43
C PHE A 87 -19.01 13.66 18.07
N GLY A 88 -18.51 13.08 16.97
CA GLY A 88 -17.15 13.27 16.49
C GLY A 88 -17.08 13.78 15.05
N VAL A 89 -15.91 14.26 14.67
CA VAL A 89 -15.56 14.63 13.30
C VAL A 89 -14.65 13.58 12.70
N CYS A 90 -14.88 13.28 11.42
CA CYS A 90 -13.92 12.48 10.67
C CYS A 90 -12.72 13.37 10.33
N CYS A 91 -11.63 13.20 11.06
CA CYS A 91 -10.44 14.02 10.95
C CYS A 91 -9.43 13.38 9.99
N THR A 92 -9.03 14.09 8.95
CA THR A 92 -7.96 13.67 8.04
C THR A 92 -6.70 14.50 8.26
N PHE A 93 -5.54 13.89 8.04
CA PHE A 93 -4.25 14.56 8.08
C PHE A 93 -3.68 14.58 6.68
N GLN A 94 -3.74 15.72 6.01
CA GLN A 94 -3.11 15.91 4.71
C GLN A 94 -1.82 16.68 4.86
N ARG A 95 -0.77 16.25 4.15
CA ARG A 95 0.51 16.94 4.09
C ARG A 95 1.02 16.93 2.66
N THR A 96 1.74 17.98 2.29
CA THR A 96 2.35 18.16 0.98
C THR A 96 3.84 18.50 1.12
N CYS A 97 4.44 18.99 0.05
CA CYS A 97 5.87 19.23 -0.09
C CYS A 97 6.46 20.05 1.05
N GLY A 98 7.63 19.62 1.55
CA GLY A 98 8.40 20.30 2.58
C GLY A 98 7.85 20.13 4.00
N GLN A 99 6.70 19.48 4.18
CA GLN A 99 6.10 19.29 5.49
C GLN A 99 6.63 18.04 6.19
N ALA A 100 6.36 17.97 7.50
CA ALA A 100 6.63 16.80 8.33
C ALA A 100 5.38 16.38 9.09
N THR A 101 5.30 15.09 9.45
CA THR A 101 4.18 14.56 10.23
C THR A 101 4.61 13.54 11.27
N HIS A 102 4.03 13.67 12.46
CA HIS A 102 4.01 12.61 13.48
C HIS A 102 2.69 11.83 13.46
N GLN A 103 1.69 12.31 12.71
CA GLN A 103 0.36 11.73 12.72
C GLN A 103 0.36 10.46 11.87
N ASN A 104 -0.18 9.40 12.45
CA ASN A 104 -0.48 8.20 11.69
C ASN A 104 -1.60 8.52 10.68
N CYS A 105 -1.71 7.74 9.62
CA CYS A 105 -2.82 7.84 8.66
C CYS A 105 -2.78 9.18 7.90
N THR A 106 -1.57 9.71 7.69
CA THR A 106 -1.35 10.95 6.94
C THR A 106 -1.41 10.67 5.44
N HIS A 107 -2.18 11.46 4.71
CA HIS A 107 -2.24 11.50 3.26
C HIS A 107 -1.15 12.44 2.73
N PHE A 108 -0.17 11.90 2.00
CA PHE A 108 0.81 12.67 1.25
C PHE A 108 0.23 13.01 -0.12
N THR A 109 -0.08 14.28 -0.34
CA THR A 109 -0.79 14.72 -1.55
C THR A 109 0.03 15.67 -2.41
N SER A 110 -0.22 15.67 -3.71
CA SER A 110 0.28 16.69 -4.62
C SER A 110 -0.18 18.09 -4.20
N PRO A 111 0.61 19.15 -4.47
CA PRO A 111 0.14 20.52 -4.28
C PRO A 111 -1.14 20.76 -5.09
N GLY A 112 -2.18 21.27 -4.45
CA GLY A 112 -3.47 21.52 -5.09
C GLY A 112 -4.37 20.28 -5.28
N TYR A 113 -3.99 19.10 -4.75
CA TYR A 113 -4.83 17.90 -4.78
C TYR A 113 -6.29 18.21 -4.34
N PRO A 114 -7.31 17.74 -5.06
CA PRO A 114 -7.29 16.65 -6.05
C PRO A 114 -7.00 17.05 -7.50
N ASP A 115 -6.70 18.32 -7.78
CA ASP A 115 -6.39 18.76 -9.13
C ASP A 115 -5.00 18.27 -9.59
N ASP A 116 -4.80 18.21 -10.91
CA ASP A 116 -3.52 17.83 -11.50
C ASP A 116 -2.44 18.87 -11.16
N TYR A 117 -1.28 18.38 -10.73
CA TYR A 117 -0.08 19.16 -10.49
C TYR A 117 0.84 19.12 -11.72
N SER A 118 1.16 20.29 -12.27
CA SER A 118 1.86 20.38 -13.56
C SER A 118 3.33 20.76 -13.47
N GLU A 119 3.80 21.25 -12.34
CA GLU A 119 5.14 21.83 -12.22
C GLU A 119 6.22 20.77 -11.91
N ALA A 120 7.46 21.13 -12.22
CA ALA A 120 8.64 20.38 -11.80
C ALA A 120 8.96 20.72 -10.34
N THR A 121 9.20 19.71 -9.51
CA THR A 121 9.43 19.91 -8.08
C THR A 121 10.21 18.77 -7.44
N GLU A 122 10.85 19.07 -6.32
CA GLU A 122 11.34 18.08 -5.36
C GLU A 122 10.42 18.10 -4.14
N CYS A 123 9.35 17.31 -4.20
CA CYS A 123 8.32 17.31 -3.18
C CYS A 123 8.59 16.22 -2.13
N THR A 124 9.11 16.61 -0.98
CA THR A 124 9.41 15.66 0.11
C THR A 124 8.46 15.80 1.28
N LEU A 125 7.89 14.69 1.74
CA LEU A 125 7.24 14.56 3.04
C LEU A 125 8.16 13.82 4.03
N THR A 126 8.34 14.41 5.21
CA THR A 126 9.12 13.79 6.29
C THR A 126 8.22 13.07 7.29
N LEU A 127 8.39 11.75 7.42
CA LEU A 127 7.68 10.91 8.38
C LEU A 127 8.49 10.79 9.67
N LEU A 128 7.94 11.31 10.76
CA LEU A 128 8.57 11.34 12.06
C LEU A 128 7.90 10.33 13.00
N ARG A 129 8.69 9.33 13.43
CA ARG A 129 8.22 8.28 14.35
C ARG A 129 8.28 8.76 15.80
N SER A 130 7.40 8.21 16.65
CA SER A 130 7.29 8.60 18.07
C SER A 130 7.90 7.53 18.98
N MET A 131 8.69 7.95 19.97
CA MET A 131 9.20 7.05 21.04
C MET A 131 8.10 6.35 21.85
N LYS A 132 6.88 6.88 21.84
CA LYS A 132 5.76 6.28 22.56
C LYS A 132 5.23 5.01 21.88
N GLN A 133 5.57 4.82 20.61
CA GLN A 133 5.08 3.72 19.78
C GLN A 133 6.28 3.00 19.16
N ASN A 134 6.41 1.71 19.44
CA ASN A 134 7.47 0.91 18.84
C ASN A 134 7.08 0.55 17.40
N ILE A 135 7.34 1.46 16.45
CA ILE A 135 7.01 1.30 15.03
C ILE A 135 8.12 0.52 14.31
N CYS A 136 7.78 -0.64 13.76
CA CYS A 136 8.71 -1.46 12.97
C CYS A 136 8.47 -1.35 11.46
N GLN A 137 7.31 -0.88 11.04
CA GLN A 137 6.93 -0.88 9.63
C GLN A 137 6.02 0.31 9.30
N ILE A 138 6.15 0.83 8.09
CA ILE A 138 5.27 1.86 7.54
C ILE A 138 4.62 1.26 6.29
N ARG A 139 3.29 1.24 6.23
CA ARG A 139 2.55 0.89 5.02
C ARG A 139 2.22 2.16 4.25
N LEU A 140 2.49 2.14 2.94
CA LEU A 140 2.01 3.14 2.00
C LEU A 140 0.89 2.52 1.17
N ASP A 141 -0.24 3.20 1.10
CA ASP A 141 -1.36 2.85 0.22
C ASP A 141 -1.46 3.94 -0.86
N PHE A 142 -1.29 3.55 -2.12
CA PHE A 142 -1.37 4.46 -3.27
C PHE A 142 -2.83 4.61 -3.69
N LEU A 143 -3.55 5.52 -3.05
CA LEU A 143 -4.96 5.75 -3.35
C LEU A 143 -5.11 6.37 -4.74
N ASP A 144 -4.32 7.43 -4.98
CA ASP A 144 -4.04 7.96 -6.30
C ASP A 144 -2.52 7.98 -6.48
N PHE A 145 -2.06 7.57 -7.65
CA PHE A 145 -0.65 7.67 -8.01
C PHE A 145 -0.56 7.67 -9.54
N GLN A 146 -0.44 8.85 -10.10
CA GLN A 146 -0.20 9.10 -11.51
C GLN A 146 0.95 10.11 -11.63
N THR A 147 2.04 9.69 -12.25
CA THR A 147 3.14 10.56 -12.66
C THR A 147 3.38 10.41 -14.15
N GLY A 148 4.42 11.05 -14.68
CA GLY A 148 4.98 10.72 -15.99
C GLY A 148 5.32 9.23 -16.07
N ASN A 149 5.04 8.64 -17.25
CA ASN A 149 5.35 7.25 -17.54
C ASN A 149 6.88 7.04 -17.59
N PRO A 150 7.37 5.83 -17.26
CA PRO A 150 8.77 5.50 -17.48
C PRO A 150 9.12 5.51 -18.98
N THR A 151 10.38 5.79 -19.28
CA THR A 151 10.98 5.60 -20.61
C THR A 151 11.69 4.26 -20.63
N ASP A 152 11.20 3.32 -21.43
CA ASP A 152 11.74 1.95 -21.52
C ASP A 152 11.91 1.29 -20.13
N GLY A 153 10.89 1.42 -19.28
CA GLY A 153 10.89 0.89 -17.91
C GLY A 153 11.67 1.74 -16.88
N ASN A 154 12.37 2.81 -17.29
CA ASN A 154 13.17 3.65 -16.39
C ASN A 154 12.47 4.96 -15.99
N CYS A 155 12.44 5.26 -14.69
CA CYS A 155 11.91 6.50 -14.13
C CYS A 155 12.89 7.68 -14.23
N LEU A 156 13.13 8.16 -15.47
CA LEU A 156 14.14 9.19 -15.76
C LEU A 156 13.71 10.62 -15.38
N ASP A 157 12.43 10.93 -15.59
CA ASP A 157 11.87 12.26 -15.37
C ASP A 157 11.19 12.36 -14.01
N ASP A 158 10.07 11.66 -13.87
CA ASP A 158 9.33 11.61 -12.63
C ASP A 158 9.72 10.34 -11.86
N LYS A 159 9.97 10.48 -10.55
CA LYS A 159 10.24 9.34 -9.66
C LYS A 159 9.72 9.60 -8.25
N PHE A 160 9.18 8.56 -7.65
CA PHE A 160 8.91 8.45 -6.24
C PHE A 160 9.99 7.59 -5.59
N THR A 161 10.58 8.11 -4.52
CA THR A 161 11.62 7.42 -3.76
C THR A 161 11.32 7.44 -2.27
N VAL A 162 11.77 6.39 -1.59
CA VAL A 162 11.70 6.26 -0.13
C VAL A 162 13.12 6.21 0.41
N ARG A 163 13.44 7.07 1.38
CA ARG A 163 14.74 7.09 2.07
C ARG A 163 14.58 6.97 3.58
N GLY A 164 15.62 6.49 4.26
CA GLY A 164 15.59 6.28 5.72
C GLY A 164 14.91 4.98 6.15
N ASN A 165 14.57 4.12 5.20
CA ASN A 165 14.18 2.73 5.41
C ASN A 165 15.37 1.86 5.86
N ASN A 166 15.09 0.63 6.29
CA ASN A 166 16.14 -0.34 6.57
C ASN A 166 16.91 -0.69 5.29
N ILE A 167 18.24 -0.60 5.35
CA ILE A 167 19.14 -0.82 4.20
C ILE A 167 19.04 -2.25 3.63
N ASN A 168 18.64 -3.22 4.46
CA ASN A 168 18.46 -4.61 4.03
C ASN A 168 17.14 -4.84 3.28
N THR A 169 16.25 -3.84 3.26
CA THR A 169 14.97 -3.87 2.54
C THR A 169 14.91 -2.68 1.59
N PRO A 170 15.65 -2.73 0.47
CA PRO A 170 15.63 -1.65 -0.52
C PRO A 170 14.21 -1.51 -1.07
N VAL A 171 13.77 -0.26 -1.21
CA VAL A 171 12.48 0.10 -1.80
C VAL A 171 12.76 0.59 -3.22
N PRO A 172 12.09 0.05 -4.25
CA PRO A 172 12.31 0.47 -5.63
C PRO A 172 11.86 1.91 -5.88
N GLU A 173 12.50 2.58 -6.83
CA GLU A 173 11.98 3.84 -7.39
C GLU A 173 10.72 3.53 -8.20
N LEU A 174 9.67 4.33 -8.04
CA LEU A 174 8.40 4.16 -8.76
C LEU A 174 8.06 5.37 -9.62
N CYS A 175 7.40 5.15 -10.75
CA CYS A 175 6.79 6.18 -11.60
C CYS A 175 5.62 5.55 -12.40
N GLY A 176 5.01 6.33 -13.29
CA GLY A 176 3.81 5.98 -14.02
C GLY A 176 2.57 5.89 -13.13
N ASN A 177 1.76 4.85 -13.31
CA ASN A 177 0.51 4.63 -12.58
C ASN A 177 0.64 3.44 -11.60
N ASN A 178 0.44 3.72 -10.32
CA ASN A 178 0.47 2.69 -9.26
C ASN A 178 -0.77 2.76 -8.34
N ALA A 179 -1.83 3.42 -8.77
CA ALA A 179 -3.06 3.54 -8.00
C ALA A 179 -3.64 2.15 -7.65
N GLY A 180 -4.16 2.02 -6.42
CA GLY A 180 -4.68 0.77 -5.86
C GLY A 180 -3.63 -0.21 -5.35
N GLN A 181 -2.33 0.07 -5.55
CA GLN A 181 -1.25 -0.75 -5.00
C GLN A 181 -0.80 -0.23 -3.62
N HIS A 182 0.02 -1.03 -2.93
CA HIS A 182 0.59 -0.68 -1.63
C HIS A 182 2.03 -1.16 -1.51
N MET A 183 2.74 -0.63 -0.52
CA MET A 183 4.03 -1.16 -0.10
C MET A 183 4.21 -1.12 1.41
N TYR A 184 5.03 -2.03 1.92
CA TYR A 184 5.44 -2.12 3.30
C TYR A 184 6.93 -1.81 3.41
N ILE A 185 7.26 -0.82 4.23
CA ILE A 185 8.62 -0.33 4.43
C ILE A 185 9.04 -0.73 5.84
N ASP A 186 10.02 -1.62 5.93
CA ASP A 186 10.63 -1.96 7.21
C ASP A 186 11.54 -0.81 7.66
N VAL A 187 11.41 -0.44 8.93
CA VAL A 187 12.18 0.64 9.54
C VAL A 187 12.96 0.11 10.73
N GLU A 188 14.20 0.58 10.88
CA GLU A 188 15.04 0.21 12.02
C GLU A 188 14.47 0.77 13.32
N ASN A 189 14.78 0.15 14.46
CA ASN A 189 14.38 0.67 15.77
C ASN A 189 15.25 1.87 16.22
N ASN A 190 15.40 2.85 15.32
CA ASN A 190 15.93 4.17 15.57
C ASN A 190 14.82 5.20 15.29
N LEU A 191 14.97 6.43 15.76
CA LEU A 191 14.01 7.51 15.47
C LEU A 191 14.33 8.26 14.18
N SER A 192 15.21 7.72 13.33
CA SER A 192 15.58 8.37 12.08
C SER A 192 14.32 8.58 11.23
N PRO A 193 14.14 9.78 10.66
CA PRO A 193 13.00 10.06 9.79
C PRO A 193 13.01 9.18 8.54
N VAL A 194 11.82 8.88 8.03
CA VAL A 194 11.64 8.32 6.68
C VAL A 194 11.19 9.44 5.76
N TYR A 195 11.81 9.56 4.59
CA TYR A 195 11.47 10.57 3.61
C TYR A 195 10.75 9.93 2.44
N LEU A 196 9.59 10.48 2.09
CA LEU A 196 8.87 10.16 0.88
C LEU A 196 9.08 11.32 -0.09
N THR A 197 9.77 11.09 -1.20
CA THR A 197 10.14 12.15 -2.14
C THR A 197 9.55 11.86 -3.51
N MET A 198 8.76 12.79 -4.02
CA MET A 198 8.29 12.85 -5.39
C MET A 198 9.12 13.90 -6.15
N SER A 199 10.00 13.44 -7.03
CA SER A 199 10.85 14.27 -7.88
C SER A 199 10.24 14.30 -9.27
N THR A 200 9.91 15.48 -9.80
CA THR A 200 9.24 15.63 -11.09
C THR A 200 10.02 16.58 -12.00
N LYS A 201 9.99 16.33 -13.32
CA LYS A 201 10.68 17.17 -14.32
C LYS A 201 9.74 17.66 -15.40
N GLY A 202 9.96 18.90 -15.84
CA GLY A 202 9.15 19.52 -16.89
C GLY A 202 7.67 19.62 -16.55
N LEU A 203 6.87 19.97 -17.57
CA LEU A 203 5.42 20.05 -17.45
C LEU A 203 4.79 18.68 -17.64
N GLY A 204 3.75 18.36 -16.87
CA GLY A 204 3.06 17.08 -16.93
C GLY A 204 1.70 17.13 -16.25
N ARG A 205 0.97 16.01 -16.24
CA ARG A 205 -0.27 15.88 -15.47
C ARG A 205 -0.03 14.83 -14.41
N ARG A 206 0.09 15.27 -13.16
CA ARG A 206 0.51 14.41 -12.04
C ARG A 206 -0.48 14.56 -10.92
N ASN A 207 -0.78 13.44 -10.29
CA ASN A 207 -1.70 13.43 -9.17
C ASN A 207 -1.30 12.29 -8.25
N TRP A 208 -1.09 12.58 -6.96
CA TRP A 208 -0.85 11.53 -5.99
C TRP A 208 -1.54 11.82 -4.67
N ASN A 209 -2.00 10.75 -4.06
CA ASN A 209 -2.53 10.67 -2.72
C ASN A 209 -2.08 9.36 -2.09
N ILE A 210 -0.97 9.44 -1.35
CA ILE A 210 -0.32 8.29 -0.73
C ILE A 210 -0.64 8.29 0.75
N LYS A 211 -1.45 7.35 1.21
CA LYS A 211 -1.77 7.22 2.63
C LYS A 211 -0.66 6.47 3.35
N THR A 212 -0.14 7.08 4.41
CA THR A 212 0.91 6.52 5.27
C THR A 212 0.30 5.92 6.53
N SER A 213 0.70 4.69 6.89
CA SER A 213 0.23 4.01 8.10
C SER A 213 1.40 3.43 8.88
N TYR A 214 1.63 3.93 10.09
CA TYR A 214 2.60 3.37 11.04
C TYR A 214 2.07 2.09 11.67
N ILE A 215 2.91 1.06 11.68
CA ILE A 215 2.61 -0.28 12.19
C ILE A 215 3.57 -0.62 13.33
N GLU A 216 2.98 -0.83 14.50
CA GLU A 216 3.70 -1.28 15.69
C GLU A 216 4.32 -2.67 15.49
N CYS A 217 5.49 -2.89 16.09
CA CYS A 217 6.19 -4.18 16.06
C CYS A 217 5.34 -5.34 16.63
N SER A 218 4.48 -5.04 17.60
CA SER A 218 3.56 -6.00 18.22
C SER A 218 2.26 -6.19 17.44
N ASN A 219 2.04 -5.44 16.36
CA ASN A 219 0.81 -5.55 15.59
C ASN A 219 0.80 -6.87 14.80
N PRO A 220 -0.18 -7.77 15.01
CA PRO A 220 -0.27 -9.02 14.25
C PRO A 220 -0.57 -8.78 12.76
N SER A 221 -1.04 -7.58 12.41
CA SER A 221 -1.23 -7.09 11.05
C SER A 221 0.03 -6.44 10.48
N LYS A 222 1.24 -6.76 10.94
CA LYS A 222 2.46 -6.39 10.21
C LYS A 222 2.73 -7.39 9.09
N ALA A 223 3.29 -6.93 7.98
CA ALA A 223 3.79 -7.86 6.98
C ALA A 223 5.00 -8.65 7.55
N PRO A 224 5.27 -9.86 7.04
CA PRO A 224 6.52 -10.53 7.33
C PRO A 224 7.70 -9.64 6.92
N LYS A 225 8.84 -9.76 7.61
CA LYS A 225 10.03 -8.97 7.31
C LYS A 225 10.44 -9.16 5.85
N ASN A 226 10.91 -8.09 5.23
CA ASN A 226 11.38 -8.04 3.84
C ASN A 226 10.28 -8.24 2.77
N CYS A 227 9.00 -8.35 3.14
CA CYS A 227 7.90 -8.36 2.18
C CYS A 227 7.54 -6.94 1.75
N LEU A 228 7.83 -6.55 0.50
CA LEU A 228 7.48 -5.21 0.01
C LEU A 228 5.98 -5.10 -0.22
N GLN A 229 5.33 -6.14 -0.73
CA GLN A 229 3.87 -6.25 -0.79
C GLN A 229 3.40 -7.37 0.13
N TYR A 230 2.25 -7.15 0.78
CA TYR A 230 1.62 -8.17 1.61
C TYR A 230 0.11 -8.15 1.43
N TYR A 231 -0.42 -9.22 0.84
CA TYR A 231 -1.83 -9.42 0.58
C TYR A 231 -2.43 -10.34 1.65
N ARG A 232 -3.72 -10.15 1.92
CA ARG A 232 -4.48 -10.88 2.94
C ARG A 232 -5.84 -11.26 2.40
N GLY A 233 -6.47 -12.17 3.11
CA GLY A 233 -7.73 -12.75 2.67
C GLY A 233 -7.48 -13.95 1.77
N PRO A 234 -8.53 -14.76 1.55
CA PRO A 234 -8.40 -16.00 0.81
C PRO A 234 -8.24 -15.77 -0.70
N GLN A 235 -8.53 -14.57 -1.20
CA GLN A 235 -8.46 -14.28 -2.63
C GLN A 235 -8.25 -12.79 -2.91
N GLY A 236 -7.76 -12.46 -4.10
CA GLY A 236 -7.61 -11.08 -4.54
C GLY A 236 -6.79 -10.96 -5.82
N THR A 237 -6.47 -9.74 -6.19
CA THR A 237 -5.62 -9.44 -7.35
C THR A 237 -4.34 -8.77 -6.90
N PHE A 238 -3.23 -9.09 -7.56
CA PHE A 238 -1.94 -8.45 -7.37
C PHE A 238 -1.28 -8.22 -8.73
N SER A 239 -0.41 -7.21 -8.81
CA SER A 239 0.24 -6.82 -10.06
C SER A 239 1.65 -6.30 -9.82
N SER A 240 2.46 -6.27 -10.88
CA SER A 240 3.71 -5.51 -10.87
C SER A 240 3.44 -4.02 -10.66
N PHE A 241 4.40 -3.31 -10.06
CA PHE A 241 4.41 -1.85 -10.13
C PHE A 241 4.42 -1.39 -11.60
N ASN A 242 3.67 -0.32 -11.86
CA ASN A 242 3.38 0.22 -13.18
C ASN A 242 2.84 -0.80 -14.20
N TYR A 243 2.12 -1.84 -13.76
CA TYR A 243 1.40 -2.71 -14.68
C TYR A 243 0.50 -1.90 -15.62
N ALA A 244 0.61 -2.15 -16.92
CA ALA A 244 -0.21 -1.54 -17.94
C ALA A 244 -0.73 -2.61 -18.91
N ARG A 245 -1.99 -2.50 -19.34
CA ARG A 245 -2.54 -3.37 -20.41
C ARG A 245 -1.85 -3.15 -21.76
N ASP A 246 -1.24 -1.98 -21.94
CA ASP A 246 -0.45 -1.60 -23.10
C ASP A 246 0.89 -0.99 -22.64
N ALA A 247 2.00 -1.65 -23.00
CA ALA A 247 3.35 -1.20 -22.69
C ALA A 247 3.72 0.14 -23.33
N SER A 248 2.94 0.67 -24.29
CA SER A 248 3.08 2.05 -24.75
C SER A 248 2.94 3.08 -23.61
N ASN A 249 2.29 2.68 -22.52
CA ASN A 249 2.18 3.46 -21.28
C ASN A 249 3.32 3.18 -20.30
N GLY A 250 4.43 2.63 -20.77
CA GLY A 250 5.66 2.47 -20.03
C GLY A 250 5.84 1.14 -19.30
N GLY A 251 4.81 0.30 -19.18
CA GLY A 251 4.94 -1.09 -18.69
C GLY A 251 5.55 -1.26 -17.29
N TYR A 252 5.93 -2.49 -16.90
CA TYR A 252 6.63 -2.68 -15.62
C TYR A 252 7.97 -1.95 -15.61
N LEU A 253 8.43 -1.61 -14.40
CA LEU A 253 9.67 -0.85 -14.21
C LEU A 253 10.91 -1.75 -14.25
N ASN A 254 12.03 -1.18 -14.65
CA ASN A 254 13.34 -1.82 -14.60
C ASN A 254 13.90 -1.86 -13.18
N ASN A 255 14.87 -2.74 -12.95
CA ASN A 255 15.60 -2.92 -11.70
C ASN A 255 14.70 -3.26 -10.51
N LEU A 256 13.55 -3.88 -10.76
CA LEU A 256 12.68 -4.37 -9.70
C LEU A 256 13.24 -5.66 -9.13
N ASN A 257 13.19 -5.79 -7.81
CA ASN A 257 13.60 -6.97 -7.08
C ASN A 257 12.86 -6.97 -5.74
N TYR A 258 11.70 -7.62 -5.69
CA TYR A 258 10.91 -7.62 -4.47
C TYR A 258 10.03 -8.86 -4.31
N PRO A 259 9.87 -9.35 -3.07
CA PRO A 259 8.89 -10.36 -2.74
C PRO A 259 7.51 -9.75 -2.51
N ILE A 260 6.51 -10.52 -2.93
CA ILE A 260 5.08 -10.29 -2.74
C ILE A 260 4.57 -11.44 -1.89
N CYS A 261 4.22 -11.13 -0.66
CA CYS A 261 3.83 -12.14 0.32
C CYS A 261 2.31 -12.21 0.45
N PHE A 262 1.80 -13.40 0.73
CA PHE A 262 0.39 -13.62 0.99
C PHE A 262 0.22 -14.25 2.37
N ARG A 263 -0.73 -13.75 3.15
CA ARG A 263 -1.08 -14.36 4.42
C ARG A 263 -1.77 -15.69 4.17
N LYS A 264 -1.20 -16.78 4.65
CA LYS A 264 -1.89 -18.09 4.65
C LYS A 264 -3.07 -18.03 5.63
N GLU A 265 -4.28 -18.06 5.11
CA GLU A 265 -5.50 -17.98 5.92
C GLU A 265 -5.83 -19.34 6.57
N LEU A 266 -6.62 -19.32 7.63
CA LEU A 266 -6.97 -20.53 8.37
C LEU A 266 -7.68 -21.55 7.47
N GLY A 267 -7.27 -22.82 7.55
CA GLY A 267 -7.85 -23.90 6.76
C GLY A 267 -7.55 -23.82 5.26
N ARG A 268 -6.47 -23.12 4.87
CA ARG A 268 -6.00 -23.05 3.48
C ARG A 268 -4.65 -23.74 3.31
N CYS A 269 -4.57 -24.66 2.35
CA CYS A 269 -3.41 -25.55 2.18
C CYS A 269 -2.55 -25.19 0.97
N SER A 270 -3.15 -24.66 -0.10
CA SER A 270 -2.45 -24.22 -1.32
C SER A 270 -2.98 -22.87 -1.82
N GLN A 271 -2.27 -22.25 -2.76
CA GLN A 271 -2.69 -21.02 -3.42
C GLN A 271 -2.55 -21.14 -4.93
N THR A 272 -3.64 -20.91 -5.66
CA THR A 272 -3.65 -20.91 -7.12
C THR A 272 -3.57 -19.48 -7.64
N TYR A 273 -2.68 -19.25 -8.60
CA TYR A 273 -2.50 -18.01 -9.35
C TYR A 273 -3.05 -18.17 -10.75
N THR A 274 -3.78 -17.18 -11.25
CA THR A 274 -4.45 -17.24 -12.55
C THR A 274 -4.29 -15.93 -13.30
N ALA A 275 -3.82 -16.03 -14.55
CA ALA A 275 -3.92 -14.96 -15.54
C ALA A 275 -5.32 -15.00 -16.16
N GLN A 276 -6.11 -13.95 -15.94
CA GLN A 276 -7.54 -13.95 -16.30
C GLN A 276 -7.77 -13.67 -17.79
N ASP A 277 -6.87 -12.94 -18.43
CA ASP A 277 -6.93 -12.60 -19.85
C ASP A 277 -5.54 -12.61 -20.50
N ILE A 278 -5.48 -12.31 -21.80
CA ILE A 278 -4.25 -12.30 -22.60
C ILE A 278 -3.30 -11.15 -22.24
N GLU A 279 -3.81 -10.09 -21.62
CA GLU A 279 -3.06 -8.88 -21.24
C GLU A 279 -2.58 -8.94 -19.78
N SER A 280 -3.04 -9.94 -19.03
CA SER A 280 -2.75 -10.14 -17.61
C SER A 280 -1.29 -10.53 -17.35
N PHE A 281 -0.56 -10.99 -18.36
CA PHE A 281 0.81 -11.48 -18.18
C PHE A 281 1.63 -11.30 -19.46
N LEU A 282 2.61 -10.39 -19.41
CA LEU A 282 3.65 -10.27 -20.42
C LEU A 282 4.93 -9.77 -19.76
N ILE A 283 5.91 -10.67 -19.64
CA ILE A 283 7.26 -10.36 -19.15
C ILE A 283 8.23 -10.71 -20.26
N LEU A 284 8.96 -9.72 -20.76
CA LEU A 284 9.83 -9.87 -21.91
C LEU A 284 11.24 -10.24 -21.45
N ASN A 285 11.87 -11.19 -22.15
CA ASN A 285 13.31 -11.41 -22.07
C ASN A 285 13.85 -11.41 -23.49
N LEU A 286 14.98 -10.75 -23.69
CA LEU A 286 15.70 -10.74 -24.95
C LEU A 286 17.00 -11.54 -24.82
N ASN A 287 17.35 -12.25 -25.89
CA ASN A 287 18.66 -12.87 -26.01
C ASN A 287 19.72 -11.86 -26.50
N ARG A 288 20.97 -12.30 -26.62
CA ARG A 288 22.10 -11.45 -27.05
C ARG A 288 21.94 -10.80 -28.44
N ASN A 289 21.06 -11.34 -29.28
CA ASN A 289 20.74 -10.80 -30.60
C ASN A 289 19.47 -9.94 -30.56
N THR A 290 19.04 -9.46 -29.39
CA THR A 290 17.83 -8.64 -29.19
C THR A 290 16.53 -9.31 -29.63
N SER A 291 16.53 -10.65 -29.75
CA SER A 291 15.33 -11.41 -30.10
C SER A 291 14.68 -11.98 -28.84
N PRO A 292 13.34 -12.06 -28.77
CA PRO A 292 12.65 -12.70 -27.66
C PRO A 292 13.17 -14.12 -27.38
N THR A 293 13.34 -14.47 -26.10
CA THR A 293 13.72 -15.84 -25.68
C THR A 293 12.61 -16.86 -25.92
N VAL A 294 11.36 -16.39 -25.95
CA VAL A 294 10.15 -17.17 -26.26
C VAL A 294 9.35 -16.47 -27.36
N GLY A 295 8.61 -17.23 -28.17
CA GLY A 295 7.84 -16.69 -29.27
C GLY A 295 6.70 -15.77 -28.84
N GLY A 296 6.25 -14.92 -29.75
CA GLY A 296 5.12 -14.03 -29.50
C GLY A 296 3.84 -14.81 -29.17
N GLY A 297 3.30 -14.61 -27.97
CA GLY A 297 2.11 -15.33 -27.50
C GLY A 297 2.38 -16.63 -26.76
N GLU A 298 3.65 -17.04 -26.63
CA GLU A 298 4.08 -18.24 -25.92
C GLU A 298 4.37 -17.96 -24.43
N ALA A 299 4.28 -18.99 -23.59
CA ALA A 299 4.73 -18.97 -22.21
C ALA A 299 6.23 -19.32 -22.15
N GLY A 300 6.95 -18.66 -21.25
CA GLY A 300 8.30 -19.05 -20.86
C GLY A 300 8.34 -19.62 -19.44
N LEU A 301 9.11 -20.67 -19.25
CA LEU A 301 9.30 -21.38 -17.99
C LEU A 301 10.78 -21.65 -17.72
N GLY A 302 11.19 -21.41 -16.47
CA GLY A 302 12.52 -21.75 -15.98
C GLY A 302 13.62 -20.78 -16.40
N VAL A 303 14.86 -21.14 -16.08
CA VAL A 303 16.01 -20.23 -16.14
C VAL A 303 16.53 -19.95 -17.55
N LEU A 304 16.26 -20.84 -18.51
CA LEU A 304 16.72 -20.70 -19.89
C LEU A 304 15.86 -19.71 -20.66
N GLU A 305 14.53 -19.81 -20.49
CA GLU A 305 13.56 -18.95 -21.17
C GLU A 305 13.38 -17.62 -20.42
N CYS A 306 13.50 -17.63 -19.09
CA CYS A 306 13.32 -16.46 -18.22
C CYS A 306 14.59 -16.14 -17.40
N PRO A 307 15.71 -15.79 -18.06
CA PRO A 307 17.00 -15.61 -17.40
C PRO A 307 17.06 -14.35 -16.51
N ASN A 308 16.50 -13.23 -16.99
CA ASN A 308 16.69 -11.90 -16.40
C ASN A 308 15.42 -11.43 -15.69
N ASP A 309 14.32 -11.38 -16.44
CA ASP A 309 13.04 -10.86 -16.01
C ASP A 309 12.09 -12.02 -15.77
N TYR A 310 11.53 -12.10 -14.57
CA TYR A 310 10.63 -13.19 -14.25
C TYR A 310 9.74 -12.88 -13.06
N LEU A 311 8.53 -13.44 -13.10
CA LEU A 311 7.74 -13.69 -11.91
C LEU A 311 8.06 -15.10 -11.41
N ARG A 312 8.49 -15.24 -10.16
CA ARG A 312 8.70 -16.54 -9.53
C ARG A 312 7.50 -16.93 -8.69
N LEU A 313 6.91 -18.08 -8.99
CA LEU A 313 5.80 -18.70 -8.26
C LEU A 313 6.16 -20.16 -7.98
N GLU A 314 5.88 -20.68 -6.79
CA GLU A 314 6.23 -22.08 -6.41
C GLU A 314 7.72 -22.45 -6.63
N GLY A 315 8.61 -21.46 -6.76
CA GLY A 315 10.04 -21.68 -7.02
C GLY A 315 10.44 -21.60 -8.51
N ASP A 316 9.50 -21.76 -9.44
CA ASP A 316 9.74 -21.66 -10.87
C ASP A 316 9.62 -20.24 -11.40
N ARG A 317 10.37 -19.94 -12.47
CA ARG A 317 10.39 -18.63 -13.12
C ARG A 317 9.46 -18.64 -14.33
N TYR A 318 8.61 -17.63 -14.42
CA TYR A 318 7.65 -17.45 -15.49
C TYR A 318 7.89 -16.13 -16.22
N CYS A 319 7.80 -16.19 -17.54
CA CYS A 319 7.88 -15.04 -18.44
C CYS A 319 7.14 -15.33 -19.76
N GLY A 320 7.31 -14.50 -20.78
CA GLY A 320 6.54 -14.59 -22.01
C GLY A 320 5.15 -13.99 -21.87
N ALA A 321 4.28 -14.29 -22.84
CA ALA A 321 2.94 -13.71 -22.96
C ALA A 321 1.85 -14.57 -22.30
N ARG A 322 2.22 -15.69 -21.67
CA ARG A 322 1.29 -16.60 -21.00
C ARG A 322 1.90 -17.08 -19.69
N LEU A 323 1.02 -17.32 -18.72
CA LEU A 323 1.39 -18.02 -17.49
C LEU A 323 1.09 -19.51 -17.68
N ASN A 324 2.10 -20.37 -17.73
CA ASN A 324 1.89 -21.81 -17.90
C ASN A 324 2.98 -22.62 -17.18
N PRO A 325 2.63 -23.53 -16.25
CA PRO A 325 3.59 -24.35 -15.51
C PRO A 325 3.92 -25.70 -16.16
N ASP A 326 3.35 -26.04 -17.33
CA ASP A 326 3.58 -27.34 -17.96
C ASP A 326 4.98 -27.42 -18.59
N PRO A 327 5.94 -28.18 -18.02
CA PRO A 327 7.29 -28.28 -18.56
C PRO A 327 7.36 -29.23 -19.78
N SER A 328 6.28 -29.97 -20.07
CA SER A 328 6.21 -30.92 -21.18
C SER A 328 5.62 -30.31 -22.45
N ALA A 329 4.92 -29.18 -22.32
CA ALA A 329 4.39 -28.44 -23.46
C ALA A 329 5.52 -27.75 -24.22
N THR A 330 5.63 -28.02 -25.51
CA THR A 330 6.52 -27.25 -26.40
C THR A 330 5.80 -25.97 -26.81
N ASN A 331 6.38 -24.81 -26.50
CA ASN A 331 5.87 -23.50 -26.87
C ASN A 331 4.38 -23.26 -26.52
N PRO A 332 3.97 -23.47 -25.26
CA PRO A 332 2.56 -23.33 -24.88
C PRO A 332 2.04 -21.90 -25.11
N THR A 333 0.89 -21.77 -25.77
CA THR A 333 0.26 -20.46 -26.10
C THR A 333 -1.00 -20.16 -25.27
N THR A 334 -1.22 -20.93 -24.21
CA THR A 334 -2.38 -20.83 -23.33
C THR A 334 -1.98 -20.55 -21.89
N ASN A 335 -2.84 -19.82 -21.17
CA ASN A 335 -2.71 -19.64 -19.74
C ASN A 335 -3.19 -20.90 -19.01
N VAL A 336 -2.38 -21.37 -18.07
CA VAL A 336 -2.69 -22.48 -17.15
C VAL A 336 -2.41 -22.01 -15.72
N PRO A 337 -3.33 -22.23 -14.76
CA PRO A 337 -3.12 -21.81 -13.38
C PRO A 337 -1.89 -22.47 -12.74
N VAL A 338 -1.14 -21.70 -11.95
CA VAL A 338 -0.01 -22.20 -11.14
C VAL A 338 -0.50 -22.39 -9.71
N THR A 339 -0.24 -23.55 -9.08
CA THR A 339 -0.73 -23.84 -7.72
C THR A 339 0.43 -24.08 -6.77
N ASP A 340 0.69 -23.11 -5.90
CA ASP A 340 1.70 -23.19 -4.86
C ASP A 340 1.20 -24.01 -3.67
N THR A 341 1.87 -25.13 -3.41
CA THR A 341 1.59 -26.06 -2.31
C THR A 341 2.55 -25.93 -1.13
N SER A 342 3.34 -24.84 -1.09
CA SER A 342 4.36 -24.62 -0.06
C SER A 342 3.82 -24.67 1.36
N ALA A 343 4.59 -25.30 2.26
CA ALA A 343 4.28 -25.37 3.68
C ALA A 343 4.36 -23.98 4.37
N GLY A 344 5.26 -23.12 3.88
CA GLY A 344 5.48 -21.76 4.39
C GLY A 344 4.41 -20.75 3.96
N PRO A 345 4.62 -19.44 4.21
CA PRO A 345 3.81 -18.40 3.59
C PRO A 345 3.92 -18.51 2.05
N PHE A 346 2.81 -18.25 1.35
CA PHE A 346 2.87 -18.15 -0.11
C PHE A 346 3.61 -16.87 -0.48
N ILE A 347 4.57 -16.99 -1.40
CA ILE A 347 5.42 -15.88 -1.81
C ILE A 347 5.54 -15.92 -3.34
N ALA A 348 5.13 -14.84 -3.97
CA ALA A 348 5.55 -14.51 -5.32
C ALA A 348 6.79 -13.60 -5.24
N TYR A 349 7.64 -13.63 -6.26
CA TYR A 349 8.82 -12.76 -6.28
C TYR A 349 9.04 -12.25 -7.70
N PHE A 350 9.12 -10.93 -7.85
CA PHE A 350 9.32 -10.32 -9.16
C PHE A 350 10.72 -9.73 -9.26
N LYS A 351 11.37 -10.02 -10.40
CA LYS A 351 12.66 -9.47 -10.78
C LYS A 351 12.59 -8.93 -12.20
N SER A 352 13.14 -7.73 -12.41
CA SER A 352 13.49 -7.19 -13.73
C SER A 352 14.93 -6.69 -13.76
N ASP A 353 15.54 -6.71 -14.93
CA ASP A 353 16.84 -6.13 -15.22
C ASP A 353 16.74 -4.65 -15.61
N SER A 354 17.79 -4.10 -16.22
CA SER A 354 17.88 -2.69 -16.60
C SER A 354 17.57 -2.39 -18.07
N GLU A 355 17.29 -3.41 -18.88
CA GLU A 355 17.35 -3.29 -20.34
C GLU A 355 15.99 -3.23 -21.01
N ASN A 356 15.07 -4.11 -20.63
CA ASN A 356 13.81 -4.27 -21.34
C ASN A 356 12.61 -4.33 -20.41
N ASN A 357 11.46 -3.96 -20.95
CA ASN A 357 10.20 -4.13 -20.23
C ASN A 357 9.02 -4.42 -21.17
N ALA A 358 7.88 -4.74 -20.57
CA ALA A 358 6.62 -4.98 -21.25
C ALA A 358 5.44 -4.68 -20.30
N ASN A 359 4.25 -5.21 -20.56
CA ASN A 359 3.04 -4.91 -19.77
C ASN A 359 3.19 -5.23 -18.27
N GLY A 360 3.89 -6.31 -17.93
CA GLY A 360 4.05 -6.82 -16.58
C GLY A 360 3.06 -7.93 -16.28
N PHE A 361 2.64 -8.03 -15.03
CA PHE A 361 1.62 -9.01 -14.65
C PHE A 361 0.54 -8.38 -13.78
N ARG A 362 -0.67 -8.92 -13.92
CA ARG A 362 -1.83 -8.70 -13.05
C ARG A 362 -2.56 -10.04 -12.91
N LEU A 363 -2.38 -10.70 -11.79
CA LEU A 363 -2.88 -12.05 -11.57
C LEU A 363 -3.92 -12.07 -10.45
N TYR A 364 -4.87 -12.98 -10.56
CA TYR A 364 -5.78 -13.33 -9.47
C TYR A 364 -5.16 -14.47 -8.64
N TYR A 365 -5.22 -14.36 -7.33
CA TYR A 365 -4.86 -15.45 -6.42
C TYR A 365 -6.10 -15.95 -5.67
N ASN A 366 -6.15 -17.26 -5.43
CA ASN A 366 -7.15 -17.91 -4.60
C ASN A 366 -6.49 -18.99 -3.74
N GLN A 367 -6.69 -18.91 -2.43
CA GLN A 367 -6.24 -19.90 -1.49
C GLN A 367 -7.28 -21.02 -1.39
N ASN A 368 -6.82 -22.25 -1.63
CA ASN A 368 -7.66 -23.42 -1.68
C ASN A 368 -7.77 -24.05 -0.28
N PRO A 369 -8.97 -24.56 0.10
CA PRO A 369 -9.13 -25.32 1.32
C PRO A 369 -8.16 -26.49 1.41
N CYS A 370 -7.77 -26.81 2.64
CA CYS A 370 -7.49 -28.19 3.00
C CYS A 370 -8.82 -28.99 2.92
#